data_AF-A0A525CRS7-F1
#
_entry.id   AF-A0A525CRS7-F1
#
_cell.length_a   1.000
_cell.length_b   1.000
_cell.length_c   1.000
_cell.angle_alpha   90.00
_cell.angle_beta   90.00
_cell.angle_gamma   90.00
#
_symmetry.space_group_name_H-M   'P 1'
#
loop_
_entity.id
_entity.type
_entity.pdbx_description
1 polymer ?
#
loop_
_entity_poly.entity_id
_entity_poly.type
_entity_poly.pdbx_seq_one_letter_code
_entity_poly.pdbx_strand_id
1 'polypeptide(L)'
;MCALEAGKRGRKVLVLDHAKKPGSKILISGGGSCNFANYYVEPENFICSNPHFCKSAINRYTQWDIIEFINRHNISFHEREHGQLFCDGKASQIVDALMLDCKQVGVVFEFGSEIEEIIRFDSSFVVKSSNKKYESESLVVATGGLSIPNIGASPFGYKIAEQFNIPIISPKAGLVPLTLHNQDKERFSDLSGIAVDATVGLKDVSFRENVLFTHRGLSGPAILQLSSYWNPGETVEIDLLP
;
A
#
# COMPACT_ATOMS: atom_id res chain seq x y z
N MET A 1 -8.39 -10.33 0.79
CA MET A 1 -7.51 -11.50 0.96
C MET A 1 -7.70 -12.20 2.31
N CYS A 2 -7.32 -11.60 3.45
CA CYS A 2 -7.46 -12.26 4.77
C CYS A 2 -8.87 -12.84 5.04
N ALA A 3 -9.92 -12.05 4.77
CA ALA A 3 -11.30 -12.49 4.94
C ALA A 3 -11.66 -13.69 4.05
N LEU A 4 -11.23 -13.68 2.78
CA LEU A 4 -11.42 -14.79 1.84
C LEU A 4 -10.79 -16.08 2.38
N GLU A 5 -9.52 -16.04 2.76
CA GLU A 5 -8.79 -17.23 3.25
C GLU A 5 -9.31 -17.73 4.60
N ALA A 6 -9.86 -16.86 5.44
CA ALA A 6 -10.58 -17.27 6.65
C ALA A 6 -11.93 -17.94 6.31
N GLY A 7 -12.70 -17.36 5.39
CA GLY A 7 -13.98 -17.92 4.93
C GLY A 7 -13.83 -19.28 4.25
N LYS A 8 -12.80 -19.47 3.39
CA LYS A 8 -12.47 -20.76 2.77
C LYS A 8 -12.25 -21.88 3.79
N ARG A 9 -11.81 -21.55 5.01
CA ARG A 9 -11.61 -22.48 6.13
C ARG A 9 -12.87 -22.67 6.99
N GLY A 10 -14.03 -22.21 6.52
CA GLY A 10 -15.31 -22.33 7.22
C GLY A 10 -15.47 -21.37 8.41
N ARG A 11 -14.63 -20.35 8.55
CA ARG A 11 -14.78 -19.35 9.62
C ARG A 11 -15.87 -18.35 9.27
N LYS A 12 -16.66 -17.94 10.25
CA LYS A 12 -17.57 -16.79 10.13
C LYS A 12 -16.76 -15.51 10.21
N VAL A 13 -16.79 -14.70 9.15
CA VAL A 13 -15.96 -13.51 9.04
C VAL A 13 -16.83 -12.29 8.77
N LEU A 14 -16.59 -11.23 9.54
CA LEU A 14 -17.13 -9.90 9.34
C LEU A 14 -15.98 -8.94 9.02
N VAL A 15 -16.14 -8.14 7.97
CA VAL A 15 -15.23 -7.03 7.62
C VAL A 15 -15.97 -5.72 7.85
N LEU A 16 -15.39 -4.86 8.69
CA LEU A 16 -15.88 -3.52 8.97
C LEU A 16 -14.98 -2.49 8.26
N ASP A 17 -15.60 -1.51 7.61
CA ASP A 17 -14.88 -0.38 7.04
C ASP A 17 -15.72 0.90 7.14
N HIS A 18 -15.09 2.00 7.56
CA HIS A 18 -15.72 3.32 7.62
C HIS A 18 -16.02 3.88 6.22
N ALA A 19 -15.30 3.45 5.18
CA ALA A 19 -15.56 3.85 3.82
C ALA A 19 -16.87 3.22 3.30
N LYS A 20 -17.58 3.94 2.43
CA LYS A 20 -18.85 3.46 1.83
C LYS A 20 -18.66 2.37 0.76
N LYS A 21 -17.43 2.21 0.27
CA LYS A 21 -17.08 1.26 -0.80
C LYS A 21 -15.69 0.67 -0.50
N PRO A 22 -15.46 -0.61 -0.85
CA PRO A 22 -14.18 -1.26 -0.63
C PRO A 22 -13.11 -0.76 -1.60
N GLY A 23 -11.84 -0.94 -1.21
CA GLY A 23 -10.73 -0.94 -2.16
C GLY A 23 -10.36 0.42 -2.75
N SER A 24 -10.73 1.54 -2.11
CA SER A 24 -10.44 2.90 -2.63
C SER A 24 -9.00 3.09 -3.09
N LYS A 25 -8.01 2.55 -2.36
CA LYS A 25 -6.59 2.58 -2.77
C LYS A 25 -6.29 1.73 -4.01
N ILE A 26 -6.90 0.54 -4.12
CA ILE A 26 -6.76 -0.31 -5.31
C ILE A 26 -7.29 0.45 -6.53
N LEU A 27 -8.46 1.09 -6.40
CA LEU A 27 -9.12 1.81 -7.49
C LEU A 27 -8.29 2.96 -8.09
N ILE A 28 -7.44 3.62 -7.28
CA ILE A 28 -6.59 4.73 -7.74
C ILE A 28 -5.15 4.30 -8.02
N SER A 29 -4.77 3.06 -7.67
CA SER A 29 -3.41 2.56 -7.85
C SER A 29 -3.07 2.38 -9.32
N GLY A 30 -1.78 2.56 -9.68
CA GLY A 30 -1.32 2.40 -11.07
C GLY A 30 -2.08 3.29 -12.07
N GLY A 31 -2.48 4.50 -11.67
CA GLY A 31 -3.29 5.38 -12.52
C GLY A 31 -4.69 4.83 -12.85
N GLY A 32 -5.24 3.96 -11.99
CA GLY A 32 -6.53 3.29 -12.20
C GLY A 32 -6.46 1.96 -12.94
N SER A 33 -5.26 1.54 -13.37
CA SER A 33 -5.01 0.22 -13.98
C SER A 33 -4.48 -0.83 -12.99
N CYS A 34 -4.21 -0.43 -11.73
CA CYS A 34 -3.66 -1.26 -10.66
C CYS A 34 -2.36 -1.99 -11.02
N ASN A 35 -1.23 -1.48 -10.50
CA ASN A 35 0.01 -2.26 -10.43
C ASN A 35 -0.14 -3.29 -9.29
N PHE A 36 -0.61 -4.50 -9.61
CA PHE A 36 -1.10 -5.45 -8.62
C PHE A 36 -0.01 -6.39 -8.07
N ALA A 37 1.09 -6.58 -8.80
CA ALA A 37 2.22 -7.42 -8.41
C ALA A 37 3.47 -7.02 -9.20
N ASN A 38 4.61 -7.63 -8.86
CA ASN A 38 5.84 -7.55 -9.64
C ASN A 38 6.35 -8.98 -9.89
N TYR A 39 7.05 -9.24 -11.00
CA TYR A 39 7.71 -10.54 -11.21
C TYR A 39 8.83 -10.80 -10.20
N TYR A 40 9.51 -9.74 -9.74
CA TYR A 40 10.64 -9.77 -8.82
C TYR A 40 10.18 -9.35 -7.42
N VAL A 41 9.75 -10.32 -6.62
CA VAL A 41 9.35 -10.09 -5.21
C VAL A 41 10.33 -10.79 -4.29
N GLU A 42 11.30 -10.03 -3.81
CA GLU A 42 12.33 -10.52 -2.89
C GLU A 42 12.27 -9.75 -1.55
N PRO A 43 12.72 -10.33 -0.43
CA PRO A 43 12.74 -9.66 0.87
C PRO A 43 13.43 -8.29 0.85
N GLU A 44 14.45 -8.15 0.03
CA GLU A 44 15.29 -6.95 -0.12
C GLU A 44 14.50 -5.77 -0.75
N ASN A 45 13.37 -6.04 -1.41
CA ASN A 45 12.49 -5.03 -1.98
C ASN A 45 11.55 -4.39 -0.92
N PHE A 46 11.67 -4.76 0.36
CA PHE A 46 10.84 -4.24 1.46
C PHE A 46 11.70 -3.61 2.56
N ILE A 47 11.41 -2.34 2.88
CA ILE A 47 12.07 -1.63 3.98
C ILE A 47 11.42 -2.04 5.31
N CYS A 48 12.18 -2.72 6.16
CA CYS A 48 11.75 -3.12 7.49
C CYS A 48 12.92 -3.06 8.48
N SER A 49 12.68 -2.64 9.73
CA SER A 49 13.69 -2.69 10.79
C SER A 49 14.14 -4.12 11.11
N ASN A 50 13.27 -5.10 10.88
CA ASN A 50 13.60 -6.52 10.88
C ASN A 50 13.54 -7.05 9.43
N PRO A 51 14.68 -7.14 8.72
CA PRO A 51 14.71 -7.56 7.31
C PRO A 51 14.24 -9.00 7.07
N HIS A 52 14.12 -9.82 8.12
CA HIS A 52 13.64 -11.20 8.02
C HIS A 52 12.13 -11.34 8.21
N PHE A 53 11.43 -10.28 8.64
CA PHE A 53 10.02 -10.34 9.02
C PHE A 53 9.11 -10.78 7.86
N CYS A 54 9.32 -10.25 6.66
CA CYS A 54 8.47 -10.53 5.50
C CYS A 54 8.74 -11.89 4.84
N LYS A 55 9.91 -12.51 5.07
CA LYS A 55 10.38 -13.72 4.35
C LYS A 55 9.36 -14.86 4.39
N SER A 56 8.79 -15.12 5.57
CA SER A 56 7.80 -16.20 5.73
C SER A 56 6.51 -15.95 4.94
N ALA A 57 6.04 -14.69 4.90
CA ALA A 57 4.80 -14.35 4.21
C ALA A 57 4.95 -14.43 2.69
N ILE A 58 6.02 -13.82 2.14
CA ILE A 58 6.23 -13.76 0.68
C ILE A 58 6.52 -15.15 0.08
N ASN A 59 7.13 -16.06 0.85
CA ASN A 59 7.41 -17.43 0.39
C ASN A 59 6.17 -18.34 0.43
N ARG A 60 5.15 -17.99 1.21
CA ARG A 60 3.92 -18.79 1.35
C ARG A 60 2.78 -18.31 0.47
N TYR A 61 2.82 -17.05 0.06
CA TYR A 61 1.88 -16.46 -0.88
C TYR A 61 2.66 -15.53 -1.80
N THR A 62 3.01 -16.08 -2.96
CA THR A 62 3.94 -15.52 -3.93
C THR A 62 3.22 -14.63 -4.94
N GLN A 63 3.98 -13.92 -5.76
CA GLN A 63 3.46 -13.22 -6.94
C GLN A 63 2.72 -14.16 -7.90
N TRP A 64 3.12 -15.43 -7.97
CA TRP A 64 2.50 -16.43 -8.84
C TRP A 64 1.09 -16.80 -8.36
N ASP A 65 0.86 -16.83 -7.06
CA ASP A 65 -0.48 -17.03 -6.48
C ASP A 65 -1.42 -15.84 -6.81
N ILE A 66 -0.86 -14.62 -6.84
CA ILE A 66 -1.59 -13.42 -7.29
C ILE A 66 -1.91 -13.52 -8.79
N ILE A 67 -0.94 -13.90 -9.62
CA ILE A 67 -1.14 -14.07 -11.06
C ILE A 67 -2.20 -15.17 -11.33
N GLU A 68 -2.18 -16.27 -10.58
CA GLU A 68 -3.20 -17.32 -10.68
C GLU A 68 -4.59 -16.78 -10.32
N PHE A 69 -4.70 -15.97 -9.26
CA PHE A 69 -5.97 -15.29 -8.93
C PHE A 69 -6.47 -14.41 -10.08
N ILE A 70 -5.59 -13.62 -10.70
CA ILE A 70 -5.92 -12.75 -11.83
C ILE A 70 -6.40 -13.58 -13.04
N ASN A 71 -5.68 -14.66 -13.36
CA ASN A 71 -6.03 -15.57 -14.46
C ASN A 71 -7.36 -16.28 -14.22
N ARG A 72 -7.64 -16.77 -13.01
CA ARG A 72 -8.91 -17.43 -12.67
C ARG A 72 -10.12 -16.54 -12.87
N HIS A 73 -9.96 -15.23 -12.68
CA HIS A 73 -11.00 -14.23 -12.91
C HIS A 73 -11.01 -13.67 -14.34
N ASN A 74 -10.20 -14.24 -15.25
CA ASN A 74 -10.04 -13.80 -16.65
C ASN A 74 -9.74 -12.29 -16.77
N ILE A 75 -8.91 -11.77 -15.86
CA ILE A 75 -8.48 -10.37 -15.90
C ILE A 75 -7.19 -10.30 -16.73
N SER A 76 -7.25 -9.67 -17.91
CA SER A 76 -6.07 -9.47 -18.75
C SER A 76 -5.10 -8.46 -18.11
N PHE A 77 -3.80 -8.73 -18.26
CA PHE A 77 -2.73 -7.88 -17.75
C PHE A 77 -1.50 -7.96 -18.64
N HIS A 78 -0.64 -6.94 -18.53
CA HIS A 78 0.68 -6.91 -19.15
C HIS A 78 1.75 -6.48 -18.14
N GLU A 79 3.00 -6.85 -18.46
CA GLU A 79 4.16 -6.26 -17.81
C GLU A 79 4.43 -4.87 -18.39
N ARG A 80 4.73 -3.89 -17.54
CA ARG A 80 5.35 -2.62 -17.93
C ARG A 80 6.87 -2.71 -17.70
N GLU A 81 7.46 -1.67 -17.15
CA GLU A 81 8.90 -1.65 -16.86
C GLU A 81 9.19 -2.35 -15.53
N HIS A 82 10.40 -2.91 -15.40
CA HIS A 82 10.94 -3.46 -14.16
C HIS A 82 10.06 -4.53 -13.50
N GLY A 83 9.44 -5.41 -14.30
CA GLY A 83 8.62 -6.52 -13.79
C GLY A 83 7.24 -6.13 -13.28
N GLN A 84 6.82 -4.86 -13.40
CA GLN A 84 5.55 -4.38 -12.85
C GLN A 84 4.35 -4.91 -13.65
N LEU A 85 3.35 -5.47 -12.97
CA LEU A 85 2.18 -6.08 -13.61
C LEU A 85 0.93 -5.22 -13.43
N PHE A 86 0.35 -4.81 -14.55
CA PHE A 86 -0.82 -3.92 -14.59
C PHE A 86 -1.99 -4.57 -15.31
N CYS A 87 -3.20 -4.35 -14.81
CA CYS A 87 -4.40 -4.74 -15.56
C CYS A 87 -4.50 -3.95 -16.87
N ASP A 88 -4.97 -4.61 -17.92
CA ASP A 88 -5.30 -3.92 -19.19
C ASP A 88 -6.55 -3.04 -19.04
N GLY A 89 -7.46 -3.46 -18.15
CA GLY A 89 -8.70 -2.77 -17.85
C GLY A 89 -8.65 -1.94 -16.57
N LYS A 90 -9.81 -1.80 -15.93
CA LYS A 90 -9.97 -0.96 -14.73
C LYS A 90 -9.57 -1.73 -13.47
N ALA A 91 -8.92 -1.06 -12.54
CA ALA A 91 -8.61 -1.57 -11.19
C ALA A 91 -9.84 -2.10 -10.42
N SER A 92 -11.05 -1.66 -10.78
CA SER A 92 -12.29 -2.18 -10.20
C SER A 92 -12.45 -3.69 -10.40
N GLN A 93 -11.90 -4.27 -11.49
CA GLN A 93 -11.96 -5.71 -11.73
C GLN A 93 -11.34 -6.52 -10.60
N ILE A 94 -10.24 -6.05 -10.01
CA ILE A 94 -9.61 -6.71 -8.85
C ILE A 94 -10.51 -6.63 -7.61
N VAL A 95 -11.10 -5.46 -7.36
CA VAL A 95 -12.01 -5.26 -6.23
C VAL A 95 -13.23 -6.16 -6.37
N ASP A 96 -13.83 -6.18 -7.56
CA ASP A 96 -15.02 -6.97 -7.88
C ASP A 96 -14.73 -8.47 -7.74
N ALA A 97 -13.58 -8.94 -8.24
CA ALA A 97 -13.13 -10.33 -8.09
C ALA A 97 -12.93 -10.72 -6.62
N LEU A 98 -12.27 -9.88 -5.82
CA LEU A 98 -12.08 -10.13 -4.38
C LEU A 98 -13.42 -10.18 -3.62
N MET A 99 -14.34 -9.26 -3.93
CA MET A 99 -15.67 -9.21 -3.31
C MET A 99 -16.51 -10.43 -3.70
N LEU A 100 -16.42 -10.85 -4.96
CA LEU A 100 -17.10 -12.05 -5.47
C LEU A 100 -16.62 -13.31 -4.73
N ASP A 101 -15.31 -13.53 -4.65
CA ASP A 101 -14.73 -14.68 -3.96
C ASP A 101 -15.10 -14.68 -2.47
N CYS A 102 -15.05 -13.50 -1.81
CA CYS A 102 -15.45 -13.37 -0.41
C CYS A 102 -16.93 -13.72 -0.21
N LYS A 103 -17.81 -13.29 -1.12
CA LYS A 103 -19.24 -13.61 -1.08
C LYS A 103 -19.50 -15.11 -1.22
N GLN A 104 -18.76 -15.81 -2.09
CA GLN A 104 -18.90 -17.25 -2.30
C GLN A 104 -18.59 -18.06 -1.03
N VAL A 105 -17.67 -17.58 -0.20
CA VAL A 105 -17.31 -18.24 1.08
C VAL A 105 -18.03 -17.65 2.29
N GLY A 106 -19.06 -16.84 2.08
CA GLY A 106 -19.93 -16.34 3.14
C GLY A 106 -19.34 -15.23 4.03
N VAL A 107 -18.34 -14.49 3.56
CA VAL A 107 -17.85 -13.29 4.27
C VAL A 107 -18.93 -12.21 4.27
N VAL A 108 -19.14 -11.59 5.42
CA VAL A 108 -20.04 -10.44 5.59
C VAL A 108 -19.23 -9.15 5.60
N PHE A 109 -19.72 -8.12 4.90
CA PHE A 109 -19.13 -6.78 4.89
C PHE A 109 -20.13 -5.77 5.45
N GLU A 110 -19.70 -4.90 6.35
CA GLU A 110 -20.44 -3.72 6.76
C GLU A 110 -19.59 -2.47 6.49
N PHE A 111 -19.99 -1.75 5.44
CA PHE A 111 -19.37 -0.50 4.99
C PHE A 111 -20.07 0.71 5.61
N GLY A 112 -19.37 1.84 5.73
CA GLY A 112 -19.86 3.01 6.44
C GLY A 112 -19.92 2.82 7.96
N SER A 113 -19.16 1.85 8.49
CA SER A 113 -19.12 1.50 9.91
C SER A 113 -17.87 2.09 10.55
N GLU A 114 -18.04 3.20 11.27
CA GLU A 114 -16.96 3.78 12.07
C GLU A 114 -16.82 3.02 13.39
N ILE A 115 -15.60 2.58 13.70
CA ILE A 115 -15.32 1.84 14.93
C ILE A 115 -14.99 2.86 16.03
N GLU A 116 -15.74 2.79 17.13
CA GLU A 116 -15.64 3.73 18.24
C GLU A 116 -14.78 3.16 19.38
N GLU A 117 -14.90 1.86 19.64
CA GLU A 117 -14.25 1.22 20.76
C GLU A 117 -13.90 -0.24 20.45
N ILE A 118 -12.74 -0.68 20.92
CA ILE A 118 -12.31 -2.07 20.90
C ILE A 118 -11.93 -2.45 22.32
N ILE A 119 -12.55 -3.48 22.87
CA ILE A 119 -12.24 -4.01 24.21
C ILE A 119 -11.83 -5.47 24.07
N ARG A 120 -10.80 -5.88 24.80
CA ARG A 120 -10.44 -7.29 24.95
C ARG A 120 -11.03 -7.82 26.26
N PHE A 121 -11.80 -8.90 26.19
CA PHE A 121 -12.35 -9.63 27.34
C PHE A 121 -11.81 -11.05 27.31
N ASP A 122 -10.94 -11.40 28.26
CA ASP A 122 -10.30 -12.73 28.34
C ASP A 122 -9.71 -13.20 26.98
N SER A 123 -10.41 -14.15 26.33
CA SER A 123 -10.07 -14.76 25.04
C SER A 123 -10.88 -14.22 23.85
N SER A 124 -11.67 -13.16 24.02
CA SER A 124 -12.47 -12.54 22.95
C SER A 124 -12.20 -11.03 22.81
N PHE A 125 -12.64 -10.50 21.67
CA PHE A 125 -12.65 -9.09 21.35
C PHE A 125 -14.08 -8.61 21.14
N VAL A 126 -14.38 -7.47 21.72
CA VAL A 126 -15.61 -6.72 21.52
C VAL A 126 -15.29 -5.47 20.73
N VAL A 127 -15.96 -5.30 19.59
CA VAL A 127 -15.86 -4.10 18.74
C VAL A 127 -17.20 -3.38 18.77
N LYS A 128 -17.19 -2.07 19.06
CA LYS A 128 -18.37 -1.21 18.98
C LYS A 128 -18.27 -0.28 17.77
N SER A 129 -19.37 -0.19 17.02
CA SER A 129 -19.53 0.73 15.89
C SER A 129 -20.93 1.33 15.92
N SER A 130 -21.01 2.66 16.12
CA SER A 130 -22.26 3.42 16.25
C SER A 130 -23.28 2.80 17.21
N ASN A 131 -24.16 1.92 16.73
CA ASN A 131 -25.21 1.27 17.52
C ASN A 131 -25.13 -0.27 17.55
N LYS A 132 -24.00 -0.84 17.08
CA LYS A 132 -23.78 -2.28 17.04
C LYS A 132 -22.57 -2.67 17.86
N LYS A 133 -22.68 -3.85 18.47
CA LYS A 133 -21.59 -4.54 19.18
C LYS A 133 -21.34 -5.87 18.48
N TYR A 134 -20.09 -6.13 18.18
CA TYR A 134 -19.64 -7.39 17.59
C TYR A 134 -18.69 -8.08 18.56
N GLU A 135 -18.77 -9.40 18.63
CA GLU A 135 -17.88 -10.22 19.43
C GLU A 135 -17.18 -11.24 18.54
N SER A 136 -15.89 -11.46 18.78
CA SER A 136 -15.07 -12.38 18.00
C SER A 136 -13.92 -12.96 18.82
N GLU A 137 -13.51 -14.19 18.51
CA GLU A 137 -12.31 -14.82 19.09
C GLU A 137 -11.01 -14.21 18.54
N SER A 138 -11.08 -13.56 17.38
CA SER A 138 -9.90 -13.04 16.66
C SER A 138 -10.23 -11.71 16.00
N LEU A 139 -9.37 -10.73 16.21
CA LEU A 139 -9.43 -9.42 15.60
C LEU A 139 -8.23 -9.24 14.66
N VAL A 140 -8.49 -8.84 13.41
CA VAL A 140 -7.46 -8.52 12.42
C VAL A 140 -7.51 -7.03 12.10
N VAL A 141 -6.39 -6.33 12.31
CA VAL A 141 -6.25 -4.90 11.98
C VAL A 141 -5.63 -4.77 10.59
N ALA A 142 -6.44 -4.36 9.61
CA ALA A 142 -6.02 -4.20 8.21
C ALA A 142 -6.35 -2.79 7.67
N THR A 143 -6.13 -1.77 8.49
CA THR A 143 -6.61 -0.39 8.28
C THR A 143 -5.71 0.48 7.40
N GLY A 144 -4.58 -0.06 6.92
CA GLY A 144 -3.61 0.67 6.10
C GLY A 144 -2.80 1.72 6.89
N GLY A 145 -2.11 2.58 6.14
CA GLY A 145 -1.29 3.69 6.67
C GLY A 145 -1.90 5.07 6.40
N LEU A 146 -1.09 6.12 6.57
CA LEU A 146 -1.54 7.53 6.60
C LEU A 146 -1.66 8.20 5.21
N SER A 147 -1.21 7.54 4.14
CA SER A 147 -1.16 8.16 2.80
C SER A 147 -2.56 8.35 2.20
N ILE A 148 -2.79 9.54 1.61
CA ILE A 148 -4.03 9.95 0.94
C ILE A 148 -5.24 9.97 1.89
N PRO A 149 -5.31 10.89 2.87
CA PRO A 149 -6.41 10.97 3.85
C PRO A 149 -7.79 11.15 3.21
N ASN A 150 -7.87 11.85 2.06
CA ASN A 150 -9.13 12.12 1.36
C ASN A 150 -9.90 10.86 0.92
N ILE A 151 -9.26 9.69 0.90
CA ILE A 151 -9.91 8.41 0.57
C ILE A 151 -10.08 7.49 1.78
N GLY A 152 -9.97 8.03 3.01
CA GLY A 152 -10.21 7.30 4.26
C GLY A 152 -8.96 6.78 4.97
N ALA A 153 -7.76 7.19 4.55
CA ALA A 153 -6.55 6.84 5.30
C ALA A 153 -6.54 7.53 6.67
N SER A 154 -6.28 6.77 7.73
CA SER A 154 -6.36 7.25 9.11
C SER A 154 -5.29 6.59 10.00
N PRO A 155 -4.98 7.17 11.17
CA PRO A 155 -4.03 6.57 12.10
C PRO A 155 -4.63 5.41 12.94
N PHE A 156 -5.83 4.93 12.59
CA PHE A 156 -6.61 4.05 13.47
C PHE A 156 -5.86 2.78 13.89
N GLY A 157 -5.15 2.11 12.96
CA GLY A 157 -4.34 0.94 13.29
C GLY A 157 -3.22 1.21 14.30
N TYR A 158 -2.59 2.40 14.24
CA TYR A 158 -1.58 2.82 15.21
C TYR A 158 -2.20 3.06 16.58
N LYS A 159 -3.36 3.71 16.64
CA LYS A 159 -4.09 3.92 17.91
C LYS A 159 -4.48 2.59 18.58
N ILE A 160 -4.86 1.57 17.79
CA ILE A 160 -5.12 0.23 18.30
C ILE A 160 -3.84 -0.40 18.86
N ALA A 161 -2.72 -0.28 18.13
CA ALA A 161 -1.44 -0.79 18.62
C ALA A 161 -1.03 -0.13 19.94
N GLU A 162 -1.16 1.19 20.07
CA GLU A 162 -0.93 1.94 21.32
C GLU A 162 -1.83 1.43 22.44
N GLN A 163 -3.13 1.28 22.20
CA GLN A 163 -4.11 0.78 23.17
C GLN A 163 -3.71 -0.59 23.74
N PHE A 164 -3.11 -1.46 22.92
CA PHE A 164 -2.66 -2.79 23.31
C PHE A 164 -1.17 -2.85 23.67
N ASN A 165 -0.51 -1.70 23.88
CA ASN A 165 0.91 -1.58 24.22
C ASN A 165 1.86 -2.28 23.22
N ILE A 166 1.50 -2.27 21.95
CA ILE A 166 2.33 -2.79 20.86
C ILE A 166 3.24 -1.64 20.38
N PRO A 167 4.58 -1.81 20.40
CA PRO A 167 5.51 -0.78 19.94
C PRO A 167 5.30 -0.40 18.47
N ILE A 168 5.42 0.90 18.18
CA ILE A 168 5.22 1.46 16.84
C ILE A 168 6.49 2.17 16.40
N ILE A 169 6.92 1.87 15.17
CA ILE A 169 7.98 2.63 14.50
C ILE A 169 7.34 3.90 13.95
N SER A 170 7.91 5.07 14.25
CA SER A 170 7.37 6.36 13.83
C SER A 170 7.14 6.40 12.31
N PRO A 171 5.89 6.63 11.85
CA PRO A 171 5.59 6.61 10.43
C PRO A 171 6.24 7.79 9.72
N LYS A 172 6.79 7.52 8.54
CA LYS A 172 7.36 8.50 7.63
C LYS A 172 6.74 8.34 6.25
N ALA A 173 6.62 9.44 5.52
CA ALA A 173 6.16 9.40 4.14
C ALA A 173 7.23 8.70 3.26
N GLY A 174 6.82 7.65 2.55
CA GLY A 174 7.63 6.96 1.54
C GLY A 174 6.93 6.98 0.19
N LEU A 175 7.68 6.79 -0.90
CA LEU A 175 7.21 6.96 -2.28
C LEU A 175 6.55 8.33 -2.52
N VAL A 176 7.25 9.40 -2.11
CA VAL A 176 6.77 10.79 -2.23
C VAL A 176 7.75 11.66 -3.03
N PRO A 177 7.24 12.67 -3.77
CA PRO A 177 8.10 13.68 -4.38
C PRO A 177 8.95 14.42 -3.34
N LEU A 178 10.12 14.89 -3.75
CA LEU A 178 10.98 15.74 -2.92
C LEU A 178 10.78 17.21 -3.30
N THR A 179 10.62 18.07 -2.29
CA THR A 179 10.50 19.51 -2.50
C THR A 179 11.87 20.16 -2.55
N LEU A 180 12.07 21.06 -3.51
CA LEU A 180 13.30 21.85 -3.60
C LEU A 180 13.21 23.11 -2.73
N HIS A 181 14.36 23.56 -2.23
CA HIS A 181 14.47 24.89 -1.61
C HIS A 181 14.21 25.99 -2.64
N ASN A 182 13.84 27.19 -2.19
CA ASN A 182 13.40 28.28 -3.08
C ASN A 182 14.42 28.60 -4.19
N GLN A 183 15.71 28.62 -3.86
CA GLN A 183 16.77 28.90 -4.83
C GLN A 183 16.81 27.86 -5.96
N ASP A 184 16.78 26.57 -5.61
CA ASP A 184 16.76 25.49 -6.61
C ASP A 184 15.45 25.45 -7.37
N LYS A 185 14.33 25.74 -6.70
CA LYS A 185 13.01 25.80 -7.33
C LYS A 185 12.94 26.89 -8.41
N GLU A 186 13.52 28.06 -8.16
CA GLU A 186 13.65 29.13 -9.16
C GLU A 186 14.60 28.72 -10.29
N ARG A 187 15.73 28.09 -9.95
CA ARG A 187 16.71 27.63 -10.95
C ARG A 187 16.16 26.58 -11.91
N PHE A 188 15.30 25.68 -11.43
CA PHE A 188 14.77 24.55 -12.19
C PHE A 188 13.32 24.71 -12.63
N SER A 189 12.69 25.89 -12.44
CA SER A 189 11.28 26.11 -12.75
C SER A 189 10.94 25.85 -14.21
N ASP A 190 11.85 26.25 -15.11
CA ASP A 190 11.69 26.15 -16.56
C ASP A 190 11.79 24.70 -17.07
N LEU A 191 12.28 23.78 -16.24
CA LEU A 191 12.34 22.36 -16.55
C LEU A 191 11.05 21.61 -16.18
N SER A 192 10.07 22.27 -15.55
CA SER A 192 8.85 21.61 -15.11
C SER A 192 8.13 20.89 -16.25
N GLY A 193 7.87 19.60 -16.07
CA GLY A 193 7.28 18.71 -17.07
C GLY A 193 8.31 17.87 -17.85
N ILE A 194 9.60 18.19 -17.76
CA ILE A 194 10.67 17.38 -18.35
C ILE A 194 10.92 16.14 -17.49
N ALA A 195 10.93 14.97 -18.14
CA ALA A 195 11.38 13.71 -17.56
C ALA A 195 12.69 13.28 -18.22
N VAL A 196 13.63 12.76 -17.41
CA VAL A 196 14.96 12.32 -17.86
C VAL A 196 15.35 11.02 -17.16
N ASP A 197 15.87 10.04 -17.91
CA ASP A 197 16.50 8.84 -17.33
C ASP A 197 17.75 9.27 -16.54
N ALA A 198 17.75 9.00 -15.25
CA ALA A 198 18.82 9.42 -14.36
C ALA A 198 19.05 8.38 -13.26
N THR A 199 20.27 8.34 -12.74
CA THR A 199 20.56 7.61 -11.49
C THR A 199 20.48 8.59 -10.34
N VAL A 200 19.61 8.32 -9.37
CA VAL A 200 19.54 9.07 -8.11
C VAL A 200 20.13 8.24 -6.98
N GLY A 201 20.95 8.87 -6.15
CA GLY A 201 21.72 8.19 -5.11
C GLY A 201 21.65 8.89 -3.76
N LEU A 202 21.73 8.07 -2.70
CA LEU A 202 21.94 8.48 -1.33
C LEU A 202 22.83 7.43 -0.65
N LYS A 203 24.05 7.81 -0.28
CA LYS A 203 25.02 6.91 0.36
C LYS A 203 25.18 5.62 -0.46
N ASP A 204 24.79 4.47 0.11
CA ASP A 204 24.93 3.14 -0.50
C ASP A 204 23.67 2.70 -1.28
N VAL A 205 22.69 3.59 -1.48
CA VAL A 205 21.43 3.27 -2.15
C VAL A 205 21.30 4.13 -3.41
N SER A 206 21.00 3.49 -4.55
CA SER A 206 20.78 4.19 -5.82
C SER A 206 19.67 3.56 -6.65
N PHE A 207 18.95 4.38 -7.41
CA PHE A 207 17.91 3.94 -8.34
C PHE A 207 18.10 4.64 -9.67
N ARG A 208 18.12 3.86 -10.77
CA ARG A 208 18.10 4.39 -12.14
C ARG A 208 16.70 4.28 -12.70
N GLU A 209 16.07 5.42 -12.95
CA GLU A 209 14.81 5.54 -13.67
C GLU A 209 14.53 7.02 -13.97
N ASN A 210 13.41 7.33 -14.63
CA ASN A 210 12.99 8.68 -14.89
C ASN A 210 12.88 9.55 -13.61
N VAL A 211 13.57 10.70 -13.65
CA VAL A 211 13.38 11.85 -12.76
C VAL A 211 12.49 12.86 -13.47
N LEU A 212 11.42 13.29 -12.81
CA LEU A 212 10.48 14.29 -13.32
C LEU A 212 10.68 15.61 -12.58
N PHE A 213 11.00 16.66 -13.33
CA PHE A 213 10.99 18.03 -12.80
C PHE A 213 9.56 18.55 -12.69
N THR A 214 9.23 19.16 -11.56
CA THR A 214 7.89 19.71 -11.29
C THR A 214 7.99 21.13 -10.73
N HIS A 215 6.89 21.88 -10.77
CA HIS A 215 6.81 23.20 -10.16
C HIS A 215 7.11 23.24 -8.65
N ARG A 216 7.11 22.10 -7.93
CA ARG A 216 7.39 22.04 -6.49
C ARG A 216 8.76 21.45 -6.16
N GLY A 217 9.39 20.76 -7.09
CA GLY A 217 10.62 20.01 -6.86
C GLY A 217 10.72 18.80 -7.78
N LEU A 218 11.20 17.68 -7.26
CA LEU A 218 11.52 16.49 -8.04
C LEU A 218 10.52 15.35 -7.75
N SER A 219 10.17 14.62 -8.79
CA SER A 219 9.28 13.45 -8.77
C SER A 219 9.82 12.40 -9.75
N GLY A 220 8.97 11.47 -10.20
CA GLY A 220 9.34 10.38 -11.09
C GLY A 220 9.83 9.15 -10.30
N PRO A 221 9.77 7.94 -10.89
CA PRO A 221 9.97 6.72 -10.13
C PRO A 221 11.31 6.66 -9.40
N ALA A 222 12.40 7.19 -9.97
CA ALA A 222 13.70 7.25 -9.32
C ALA A 222 13.63 8.00 -7.97
N ILE A 223 13.06 9.21 -7.98
CA ILE A 223 12.91 10.04 -6.78
C ILE A 223 11.94 9.41 -5.79
N LEU A 224 10.83 8.84 -6.26
CA LEU A 224 9.85 8.17 -5.39
C LEU A 224 10.49 6.97 -4.67
N GLN A 225 11.28 6.15 -5.37
CA GLN A 225 12.01 5.03 -4.75
C GLN A 225 13.00 5.55 -3.69
N LEU A 226 13.84 6.52 -4.05
CA LEU A 226 14.85 7.08 -3.15
C LEU A 226 14.25 7.76 -1.91
N SER A 227 13.07 8.39 -2.04
CA SER A 227 12.43 9.13 -0.94
C SER A 227 12.17 8.27 0.29
N SER A 228 12.06 6.96 0.12
CA SER A 228 11.80 6.02 1.21
C SER A 228 13.04 5.81 2.09
N TYR A 229 14.23 6.05 1.54
CA TYR A 229 15.53 5.97 2.23
C TYR A 229 16.00 7.33 2.76
N TRP A 230 15.68 8.40 2.04
CA TRP A 230 16.11 9.78 2.34
C TRP A 230 15.50 10.37 3.60
N ASN A 231 16.31 10.94 4.49
CA ASN A 231 15.88 11.70 5.66
C ASN A 231 16.09 13.22 5.51
N PRO A 232 15.27 14.05 6.17
CA PRO A 232 15.44 15.49 6.14
C PRO A 232 16.87 15.93 6.48
N GLY A 233 17.46 16.72 5.57
CA GLY A 233 18.82 17.23 5.68
C GLY A 233 19.89 16.39 4.97
N GLU A 234 19.56 15.20 4.46
CA GLU A 234 20.50 14.41 3.67
C GLU A 234 20.62 14.95 2.23
N THR A 235 21.81 14.86 1.66
CA THR A 235 22.08 15.23 0.26
C THR A 235 21.70 14.09 -0.68
N VAL A 236 21.04 14.41 -1.79
CA VAL A 236 20.73 13.48 -2.88
C VAL A 236 21.66 13.78 -4.05
N GLU A 237 22.32 12.75 -4.57
CA GLU A 237 23.13 12.81 -5.78
C GLU A 237 22.29 12.43 -6.99
N ILE A 238 22.45 13.14 -8.11
CA ILE A 238 21.70 12.87 -9.34
C ILE A 238 22.70 12.88 -10.51
N ASP A 239 22.89 11.72 -11.13
CA ASP A 239 23.58 11.57 -12.39
C ASP A 239 22.57 11.63 -13.53
N LEU A 240 22.59 12.73 -14.28
CA LEU A 240 21.69 13.00 -15.40
C LEU A 240 22.15 12.34 -16.71
N LEU A 241 23.33 11.70 -16.74
CA LEU A 241 23.85 10.93 -17.87
C LEU A 241 24.43 9.57 -17.39
N PRO A 242 23.58 8.69 -16.83
CA PRO A 242 23.98 7.45 -16.16
C PRO A 242 24.25 6.24 -17.08
#